data_AF-A0A520JK88-F1
#
_entry.id   AF-A0A520JK88-F1
#
_cell.length_a   1.000
_cell.length_b   1.000
_cell.length_c   1.000
_cell.angle_alpha   90.00
_cell.angle_beta   90.00
_cell.angle_gamma   90.00
#
_symmetry.space_group_name_H-M   'P 1'
#
loop_
_entity.id
_entity.type
_entity.pdbx_description
1 polymer ?
#
loop_
_entity_poly.entity_id
_entity_poly.type
_entity_poly.pdbx_seq_one_letter_code
_entity_poly.pdbx_strand_id
1 'polypeptide(L)'
;MPGKPESCISQFPQKQSSGYGATILYRVNSGLVYRSDTVGGCEGIARGDILVTRTPSGQLCRGDIAQTFDQASRFPTGSCSFGDFVPYRKP
;
A
#
# COMPACT_ATOMS: atom_id res chain seq x y z
N MET A 1 -6.58 13.51 11.93
CA MET A 1 -7.98 13.01 11.77
C MET A 1 -8.09 12.17 10.51
N PRO A 2 -8.83 11.04 10.54
CA PRO A 2 -9.19 10.31 9.34
C PRO A 2 -10.18 11.12 8.49
N GLY A 3 -9.92 11.20 7.18
CA GLY A 3 -10.80 11.81 6.20
C GLY A 3 -11.67 10.78 5.48
N LYS A 4 -12.36 11.24 4.44
CA LYS A 4 -13.24 10.39 3.62
C LYS A 4 -12.40 9.34 2.84
N PRO A 5 -12.82 8.07 2.79
CA PRO A 5 -12.17 7.07 1.95
C PRO A 5 -12.17 7.49 0.48
N GLU A 6 -11.02 7.33 -0.17
CA GLU A 6 -10.80 7.60 -1.60
C GLU A 6 -10.60 6.27 -2.34
N SER A 7 -11.23 6.13 -3.50
CA SER A 7 -11.07 4.92 -4.32
C SER A 7 -9.72 4.85 -5.03
N CYS A 8 -9.08 6.00 -5.28
CA CYS A 8 -7.80 6.08 -5.96
C CYS A 8 -6.96 7.21 -5.38
N ILE A 9 -5.66 6.95 -5.20
CA ILE A 9 -4.66 7.93 -4.82
C ILE A 9 -3.64 8.08 -5.95
N SER A 10 -3.08 9.26 -6.14
CA SER A 10 -1.97 9.41 -7.09
C SER A 10 -0.75 8.64 -6.59
N GLN A 11 -0.09 7.93 -7.50
CA GLN A 11 1.10 7.14 -7.24
C GLN A 11 2.32 8.05 -7.39
N PHE A 12 2.69 8.73 -6.30
CA PHE A 12 3.82 9.65 -6.33
C PHE A 12 5.14 8.88 -6.18
N PRO A 13 6.21 9.28 -6.89
CA PRO A 13 7.47 8.52 -6.97
C PRO A 13 8.25 8.38 -5.66
N GLN A 14 7.93 9.12 -4.60
CA GLN A 14 8.64 9.09 -3.31
C GLN A 14 7.70 8.88 -2.11
N LYS A 15 6.81 7.88 -2.17
CA LYS A 15 6.03 7.47 -1.00
C LYS A 15 6.71 6.31 -0.29
N GLN A 16 7.03 6.49 0.99
CA GLN A 16 7.41 5.39 1.86
C GLN A 16 6.14 4.59 2.16
N SER A 17 6.11 3.32 1.73
CA SER A 17 5.10 2.34 2.12
C SER A 17 5.57 1.57 3.35
N SER A 18 4.66 1.33 4.28
CA SER A 18 4.92 0.47 5.45
C SER A 18 3.72 -0.44 5.65
N GLY A 19 3.98 -1.73 5.73
CA GLY A 19 2.94 -2.74 5.92
C GLY A 19 2.89 -3.27 7.34
N TYR A 20 1.67 -3.51 7.81
CA TYR A 20 1.33 -4.02 9.14
C TYR A 20 0.30 -5.14 8.95
N GLY A 21 0.78 -6.37 8.73
CA GLY A 21 -0.06 -7.49 8.34
C GLY A 21 -0.77 -7.21 7.01
N ALA A 22 -2.10 -7.16 7.05
CA ALA A 22 -2.95 -6.83 5.91
C ALA A 22 -3.13 -5.31 5.68
N THR A 23 -2.65 -4.44 6.57
CA THR A 23 -2.81 -2.99 6.41
C THR A 23 -1.55 -2.37 5.83
N ILE A 24 -1.70 -1.49 4.83
CA ILE A 24 -0.59 -0.75 4.22
C ILE A 24 -0.78 0.74 4.45
N LEU A 25 0.27 1.39 4.92
CA LEU A 25 0.36 2.84 5.09
C LEU A 25 1.21 3.44 3.98
N TYR A 26 0.64 4.39 3.26
CA TYR A 26 1.30 5.20 2.24
C TYR A 26 1.54 6.60 2.75
N ARG A 27 2.77 6.88 3.18
CA ARG A 27 3.16 8.22 3.63
C ARG A 27 3.44 9.12 2.44
N VAL A 28 2.65 10.18 2.28
CA VAL A 28 2.87 11.20 1.24
C VAL A 28 3.83 12.28 1.73
N ASN A 29 3.61 12.76 2.95
CA ASN A 29 4.47 13.71 3.63
C ASN A 29 4.30 13.55 5.16
N SER A 30 4.91 14.43 5.95
CA SER A 30 4.83 14.39 7.41
C SER A 30 3.42 14.60 7.97
N GLY A 31 2.50 15.16 7.18
CA GLY A 31 1.14 15.52 7.56
C GLY A 31 0.03 14.72 6.87
N LEU A 32 0.34 13.86 5.89
CA LEU A 32 -0.64 13.06 5.15
C LEU A 32 -0.14 11.62 4.95
N VAL A 33 -0.90 10.68 5.52
CA VAL A 33 -0.68 9.23 5.37
C VAL A 33 -1.98 8.61 4.89
N TYR A 34 -1.96 7.82 3.83
CA TYR A 34 -3.10 7.01 3.45
C TYR A 34 -3.00 5.63 4.07
N ARG A 35 -4.08 5.14 4.65
CA ARG A 35 -4.22 3.75 5.10
C ARG A 35 -5.09 3.01 4.10
N SER A 36 -4.64 1.86 3.63
CA SER A 36 -5.45 0.92 2.86
C SER A 36 -5.33 -0.44 3.50
N ASP A 37 -6.47 -1.09 3.76
CA ASP A 37 -6.50 -2.48 4.19
C ASP A 37 -6.57 -3.35 2.94
N THR A 38 -5.63 -4.27 2.80
CA THR A 38 -5.56 -5.21 1.68
C THR A 38 -6.28 -6.50 2.00
N VAL A 39 -6.72 -7.16 0.94
CA VAL A 39 -7.34 -8.49 1.03
C VAL A 39 -6.44 -9.47 0.28
N GLY A 40 -5.94 -10.47 0.99
CA GLY A 40 -5.04 -11.49 0.44
C GLY A 40 -3.70 -11.60 1.16
N GLY A 41 -2.83 -12.46 0.65
CA GLY A 41 -1.60 -12.94 1.30
C GLY A 41 -0.40 -11.99 1.26
N CYS A 42 -0.57 -10.68 1.41
CA CYS A 42 0.54 -9.72 1.48
C CYS A 42 1.20 -9.61 2.86
N GLU A 43 0.96 -10.55 3.78
CA GLU A 43 1.48 -10.50 5.16
C GLU A 43 3.01 -10.46 5.25
N GLY A 44 3.70 -10.91 4.19
CA GLY A 44 5.15 -10.84 4.07
C GLY A 44 5.72 -9.42 4.19
N ILE A 45 4.94 -8.39 3.85
CA ILE A 45 5.36 -6.99 3.99
C ILE A 45 5.73 -6.62 5.44
N ALA A 46 5.07 -7.24 6.42
CA ALA A 46 5.35 -7.02 7.84
C ALA A 46 6.68 -7.66 8.28
N ARG A 47 7.20 -8.60 7.49
CA ARG A 47 8.45 -9.32 7.72
C ARG A 47 9.64 -8.72 6.95
N GLY A 48 9.40 -7.68 6.15
CA GLY A 48 10.43 -7.00 5.34
C GLY A 48 10.35 -7.29 3.84
N ASP A 49 9.32 -7.99 3.36
CA ASP A 49 9.17 -8.23 1.92
C ASP A 49 8.95 -6.93 1.14
N ILE A 50 9.45 -6.92 -0.10
CA ILE A 50 9.26 -5.83 -1.04
C ILE A 50 7.85 -5.92 -1.62
N LEU A 51 7.08 -4.85 -1.46
CA LEU A 51 5.76 -4.72 -2.08
C LEU A 51 5.89 -4.07 -3.47
N VAL A 52 5.48 -4.80 -4.50
CA VAL A 52 5.42 -4.30 -5.87
C VAL A 52 3.96 -4.17 -6.29
N THR A 53 3.53 -2.95 -6.58
CA THR A 53 2.18 -2.64 -7.07
C THR A 53 2.18 -2.51 -8.58
N ARG A 54 1.23 -3.14 -9.27
CA ARG A 54 1.06 -2.97 -10.72
C ARG A 54 -0.11 -2.02 -11.01
N THR A 55 0.22 -0.83 -11.48
CA THR A 55 -0.71 0.29 -11.67
C THR A 55 -0.51 0.90 -13.05
N PRO A 56 -1.36 0.57 -14.03
CA PRO A 56 -1.19 1.04 -15.40
C PRO A 56 -1.46 2.54 -15.59
N SER A 57 -2.17 3.19 -14.66
CA SER A 57 -2.71 4.55 -14.81
C SER A 57 -1.94 5.64 -14.06
N GLY A 58 -0.80 5.31 -13.41
CA GLY A 58 -0.08 6.26 -12.54
C GLY A 58 -0.84 6.65 -11.26
N GLN A 59 -1.96 5.99 -11.00
CA GLN A 59 -2.73 6.08 -9.77
C GLN A 59 -2.83 4.70 -9.15
N LEU A 60 -2.84 4.63 -7.82
CA LEU A 60 -3.10 3.42 -7.07
C LEU A 60 -4.56 3.44 -6.63
N CYS A 61 -5.35 2.52 -7.15
CA CYS A 61 -6.78 2.39 -6.96
C CYS A 61 -7.13 1.16 -6.14
N ARG A 62 -8.31 1.20 -5.52
CA ARG A 62 -8.94 0.06 -4.89
C ARG A 62 -9.12 -1.04 -5.93
N GLY A 63 -8.75 -2.26 -5.55
CA GLY A 63 -8.76 -3.44 -6.41
C GLY A 63 -7.47 -3.66 -7.17
N ASP A 64 -6.54 -2.71 -7.17
CA ASP A 64 -5.22 -2.93 -7.75
C ASP A 64 -4.49 -4.04 -7.01
N ILE A 65 -3.69 -4.80 -7.75
CA ILE A 65 -2.98 -5.96 -7.23
C ILE A 65 -1.56 -5.54 -6.82
N ALA A 66 -1.20 -5.90 -5.59
CA ALA A 66 0.16 -5.89 -5.11
C ALA A 66 0.68 -7.32 -4.97
N GLN A 67 1.98 -7.46 -5.19
CA GLN A 67 2.71 -8.70 -5.03
C GLN A 67 3.88 -8.48 -4.08
N THR A 68 4.05 -9.37 -3.10
CA THR A 68 5.18 -9.33 -2.18
C THR A 68 6.29 -10.22 -2.69
N PHE A 69 7.53 -9.78 -2.48
CA PHE A 69 8.74 -10.49 -2.85
C PHE A 69 9.72 -10.53 -1.69
N ASP A 70 10.30 -11.69 -1.45
CA ASP A 70 11.39 -11.84 -0.48
C ASP A 70 12.58 -10.96 -0.90
N GLN A 71 13.10 -10.16 0.03
CA GLN A 71 14.15 -9.18 -0.29
C GLN A 71 15.46 -9.85 -0.72
N ALA A 72 15.78 -11.03 -0.17
CA ALA A 72 17.05 -11.72 -0.41
C ALA A 72 17.03 -12.45 -1.76
N SER A 73 16.01 -13.28 -1.96
CA SER A 73 15.91 -14.21 -3.08
C SER A 73 15.11 -13.66 -4.26
N ARG A 74 14.38 -12.55 -4.07
CA ARG A 74 13.47 -11.93 -5.05
C ARG A 74 12.38 -12.88 -5.56
N PHE A 75 12.07 -13.94 -4.83
CA PHE A 75 10.95 -14.82 -5.15
C PHE A 75 9.64 -14.22 -4.67
N PRO A 76 8.54 -14.42 -5.42
CA PRO A 76 7.22 -13.98 -5.00
C PRO A 76 6.77 -14.78 -3.77
N THR A 77 6.35 -14.07 -2.73
CA THR A 77 5.89 -14.66 -1.46
C THR A 77 4.37 -14.63 -1.33
N GLY A 78 3.70 -13.73 -2.04
CA GLY A 78 2.26 -13.57 -1.95
C GLY A 78 1.71 -12.46 -2.84
N SER A 79 0.38 -12.34 -2.86
CA SER A 79 -0.33 -11.26 -3.54
C SER A 79 -1.60 -10.86 -2.80
N CYS A 80 -2.00 -9.61 -2.97
CA CYS A 80 -3.21 -9.04 -2.38
C CYS A 80 -3.80 -7.96 -3.29
N SER A 81 -5.06 -7.61 -3.05
CA SER A 81 -5.71 -6.45 -3.65
C SER A 81 -5.85 -5.31 -2.63
N PHE A 82 -5.78 -4.07 -3.10
CA PHE A 82 -6.01 -2.89 -2.25
C PHE A 82 -7.47 -2.65 -1.94
N GLY A 83 -7.76 -2.29 -0.69
CA GLY A 83 -9.05 -1.72 -0.27
C GLY A 83 -9.12 -0.20 -0.51
N ASP A 84 -10.14 0.43 0.05
CA ASP A 84 -10.28 1.90 -0.01
C ASP A 84 -9.11 2.60 0.71
N PHE A 85 -8.74 3.79 0.25
CA PHE A 85 -7.65 4.59 0.83
C PHE A 85 -8.20 5.65 1.77
N VAL A 86 -8.00 5.48 3.07
CA VAL A 86 -8.41 6.44 4.10
C VAL A 86 -7.27 7.42 4.38
N PRO A 87 -7.42 8.73 4.08
CA PRO A 87 -6.40 9.72 4.40
C PRO A 87 -6.39 10.04 5.89
N TYR A 88 -5.22 10.01 6.52
CA TYR A 88 -4.97 10.49 7.86
C TYR A 88 -4.13 11.76 7.77
N ARG A 89 -4.76 12.88 8.12
CA ARG A 89 -4.09 14.18 8.18
C ARG A 89 -3.68 14.52 9.60
N LYS A 90 -2.46 15.01 9.81
CA LYS A 90 -2.11 15.68 11.07
C LYS A 90 -2.84 17.04 11.11
N PRO A 91 -3.36 17.43 12.29
CA PRO A 91 -3.90 18.78 12.47
C PRO A 91 -2.81 19.84 12.28
#